data_AF-A0A4R9AS73-F1
#
_entry.id   AF-A0A4R9AS73-F1
#
_cell.length_a   1.000
_cell.length_b   1.000
_cell.length_c   1.000
_cell.angle_alpha   90.00
_cell.angle_beta   90.00
_cell.angle_gamma   90.00
#
_symmetry.space_group_name_H-M   'P 1'
#
loop_
_entity.id
_entity.type
_entity.pdbx_description
1 polymer ?
#
loop_
_entity_poly.entity_id
_entity_poly.type
_entity_poly.pdbx_seq_one_letter_code
_entity_poly.pdbx_strand_id
1 'polypeptide(L)'
;MKSSITRRVHAVAGALVVLGVVFAFTALFSYFIRYSQVDSLIGSIESDLYLRLSQMFAAEKALLTLSGITLSAGIVLGIIGAVTSPRHTAGV
;
A
#
# COMPACT_ATOMS: atom_id res chain seq x y z
N MET A 1 -24.48 -19.82 -9.97
CA MET A 1 -23.28 -19.89 -9.10
C MET A 1 -22.08 -19.07 -9.58
N LYS A 2 -21.75 -19.00 -10.89
CA LYS A 2 -20.56 -18.26 -11.40
C LYS A 2 -20.51 -16.76 -11.02
N SER A 3 -21.66 -16.06 -11.06
CA SER A 3 -21.77 -14.62 -10.78
C SER A 3 -21.40 -14.21 -9.33
N SER A 4 -21.68 -15.05 -8.33
CA SER A 4 -21.37 -14.72 -6.93
C SER A 4 -19.86 -14.83 -6.63
N ILE A 5 -19.16 -15.74 -7.31
CA ILE A 5 -17.72 -15.95 -7.15
C ILE A 5 -16.95 -14.76 -7.72
N THR A 6 -17.28 -14.32 -8.94
CA THR A 6 -16.65 -13.15 -9.57
C THR A 6 -16.85 -11.87 -8.75
N ARG A 7 -18.05 -11.67 -8.17
CA ARG A 7 -18.32 -10.53 -7.29
C ARG A 7 -17.49 -10.57 -6.00
N ARG A 8 -17.29 -11.75 -5.41
CA ARG A 8 -16.42 -11.93 -4.24
C ARG A 8 -14.94 -11.67 -4.58
N VAL A 9 -14.46 -12.14 -5.73
CA VAL A 9 -13.08 -11.89 -6.18
C VAL A 9 -12.81 -10.40 -6.34
N HIS A 10 -13.74 -9.64 -6.95
CA HIS A 10 -13.59 -8.19 -7.06
C HIS A 10 -13.66 -7.46 -5.70
N ALA A 11 -14.52 -7.92 -4.78
CA ALA A 11 -14.58 -7.35 -3.43
C ALA A 11 -13.27 -7.58 -2.66
N VAL A 12 -12.69 -8.78 -2.75
CA VAL A 12 -11.40 -9.11 -2.13
C VAL A 12 -10.26 -8.34 -2.79
N ALA A 13 -10.25 -8.24 -4.12
CA ALA A 13 -9.27 -7.46 -4.86
C ALA A 13 -9.32 -5.98 -4.45
N GLY A 14 -10.51 -5.38 -4.38
CA GLY A 14 -10.71 -4.01 -3.93
C GLY A 14 -10.25 -3.80 -2.48
N ALA A 15 -10.61 -4.72 -1.57
CA ALA A 15 -10.18 -4.65 -0.17
C ALA A 15 -8.65 -4.70 -0.03
N LEU A 16 -7.97 -5.55 -0.81
CA LEU A 16 -6.51 -5.65 -0.81
C LEU A 16 -5.83 -4.38 -1.32
N VAL A 17 -6.37 -3.77 -2.38
CA VAL A 17 -5.87 -2.49 -2.89
C VAL A 17 -6.03 -1.38 -1.84
N VAL A 18 -7.21 -1.27 -1.23
CA VAL A 18 -7.46 -0.27 -0.18
C VAL A 18 -6.54 -0.49 1.02
N LEU A 19 -6.36 -1.73 1.48
CA LEU A 19 -5.42 -2.06 2.55
C LEU A 19 -3.99 -1.65 2.19
N GLY A 20 -3.55 -1.92 0.96
CA GLY A 20 -2.22 -1.50 0.51
C GLY A 20 -2.04 0.01 0.55
N VAL A 21 -3.02 0.76 0.07
CA VAL A 21 -3.00 2.24 0.12
C VAL A 21 -2.94 2.73 1.57
N VAL A 22 -3.72 2.14 2.49
CA VAL A 22 -3.72 2.51 3.91
C VAL A 22 -2.35 2.23 4.55
N PHE A 23 -1.73 1.09 4.25
CA PHE A 23 -0.39 0.77 4.76
C PHE A 23 0.68 1.72 4.21
N ALA A 24 0.64 2.06 2.92
CA ALA A 24 1.54 3.05 2.33
C ALA A 24 1.36 4.41 3.00
N PHE A 25 0.12 4.87 3.13
CA PHE A 25 -0.19 6.16 3.73
C PHE A 25 0.28 6.21 5.19
N THR A 26 0.02 5.16 5.97
CA THR A 26 0.43 5.08 7.38
C THR A 26 1.96 5.12 7.52
N ALA A 27 2.68 4.36 6.68
CA ALA A 27 4.14 4.34 6.70
C ALA A 27 4.75 5.69 6.32
N LEU A 28 4.25 6.31 5.25
CA LEU A 28 4.73 7.60 4.76
C LEU A 28 4.37 8.74 5.71
N PHE A 29 3.17 8.72 6.28
CA PHE A 29 2.73 9.70 7.26
C PHE A 29 3.56 9.63 8.55
N SER A 30 3.79 8.42 9.07
CA SER A 30 4.69 8.20 10.21
C SER A 30 6.09 8.75 9.92
N TYR A 31 6.63 8.43 8.74
CA TYR A 31 7.94 8.91 8.32
C TYR A 31 7.98 10.44 8.23
N PHE A 32 6.95 11.06 7.64
CA PHE A 32 6.88 12.50 7.44
C PHE A 32 6.80 13.27 8.77
N ILE A 33 5.96 12.83 9.71
CA ILE A 33 5.84 13.46 11.03
C ILE A 33 7.18 13.43 11.75
N ARG A 34 7.87 12.27 11.72
CA ARG A 34 9.17 12.11 12.36
C ARG A 34 10.25 12.92 11.67
N TYR A 35 10.28 12.92 10.34
CA TYR A 35 11.22 13.73 9.57
C TYR A 35 11.05 15.22 9.91
N SER A 36 9.81 15.72 9.98
CA SER A 36 9.52 17.11 10.36
C SER A 36 9.96 17.45 11.79
N GLN A 37 9.84 16.51 12.73
CA GLN A 37 10.33 16.72 14.11
C GLN A 37 11.87 16.77 14.15
N VAL A 38 12.53 15.92 13.36
CA VAL A 38 14.01 15.86 13.31
C VAL A 38 14.59 17.05 12.56
N ASP A 39 13.91 17.56 11.53
CA ASP A 39 14.33 18.75 10.76
C ASP A 39 14.41 20.01 11.65
N SER A 40 13.60 20.08 12.70
CA SER A 40 13.69 21.17 13.69
C SER A 40 14.96 21.13 14.56
N LEU A 41 15.67 20.00 14.59
CA LEU A 41 16.93 19.78 15.32
C LEU A 41 18.17 19.99 14.43
N ILE A 42 17.97 20.43 13.17
CA ILE A 42 19.06 20.63 12.22
C ILE A 42 20.00 21.74 12.72
N GLY A 43 21.28 21.40 12.89
CA GLY A 43 22.31 22.31 13.40
C GLY A 43 22.56 22.26 14.92
N SER A 44 21.79 21.52 15.72
CA SER A 44 22.04 21.36 17.17
C SER A 44 22.60 19.99 17.57
N ILE A 45 22.73 19.06 16.63
CA ILE A 45 23.07 17.65 16.89
C ILE A 45 24.16 17.18 15.90
N GLU A 46 25.04 16.27 16.35
CA GLU A 46 26.01 15.58 15.49
C GLU A 46 25.32 14.95 14.27
N SER A 47 25.92 15.18 13.09
CA SER A 47 25.39 14.77 11.79
C SER A 47 25.08 13.27 11.68
N ASP A 48 25.81 12.43 12.40
CA ASP A 48 25.61 10.98 12.41
C ASP A 48 24.33 10.56 13.16
N LEU A 49 24.00 11.25 14.26
CA LEU A 49 22.76 11.01 15.01
C LEU A 49 21.53 11.50 14.22
N TYR A 50 21.68 12.61 13.49
CA TYR A 50 20.66 13.11 12.57
C TYR A 50 20.37 12.12 11.43
N LEU A 51 21.41 11.55 10.83
CA LEU A 51 21.31 10.50 9.81
C LEU A 51 20.58 9.25 10.34
N ARG A 52 20.85 8.85 11.58
CA ARG A 52 20.21 7.68 12.18
C ARG A 52 18.75 7.91 12.54
N LEU A 53 18.38 9.12 12.99
CA LEU A 53 16.99 9.46 13.28
C LEU A 53 16.13 9.69 12.02
N SER A 54 16.73 10.22 10.96
CA SER A 54 16.06 10.46 9.66
C SER A 54 15.86 9.20 8.82
N GLN A 55 16.44 8.07 9.23
CA GLN A 55 16.22 6.78 8.57
C GLN A 55 14.82 6.22 8.82
N MET A 56 14.26 5.63 7.77
CA MET A 56 12.96 4.95 7.84
C MET A 56 13.04 3.76 8.81
N PHE A 57 12.14 3.71 9.79
CA PHE A 57 12.15 2.66 10.82
C PHE A 57 11.79 1.30 10.21
N ALA A 58 12.20 0.22 10.88
CA ALA A 58 11.89 -1.14 10.44
C ALA A 58 10.37 -1.36 10.27
N ALA A 59 9.55 -0.77 11.14
CA ALA A 59 8.09 -0.84 11.05
C ALA A 59 7.53 -0.11 9.81
N GLU A 60 8.04 1.07 9.47
CA GLU A 60 7.64 1.82 8.26
C GLU A 60 8.05 1.06 7.00
N LYS A 61 9.26 0.48 6.97
CA LYS A 61 9.70 -0.40 5.88
C LYS A 61 8.85 -1.66 5.74
N ALA A 62 8.45 -2.26 6.86
CA ALA A 62 7.55 -3.42 6.88
C ALA A 62 6.17 -3.06 6.33
N LEU A 63 5.61 -1.91 6.74
CA LEU A 63 4.34 -1.41 6.23
C LEU A 63 4.40 -1.09 4.73
N LEU A 64 5.51 -0.51 4.23
CA LEU A 64 5.70 -0.30 2.80
C LEU A 64 5.79 -1.63 2.02
N THR A 65 6.50 -2.62 2.58
CA THR A 65 6.59 -3.95 1.98
C THR A 65 5.21 -4.61 1.92
N LEU A 66 4.46 -4.58 3.02
CA LEU A 66 3.10 -5.11 3.09
C LEU A 66 2.14 -4.36 2.15
N SER A 67 2.30 -3.04 2.03
CA SER A 67 1.58 -2.24 1.03
C SER A 67 1.86 -2.76 -0.37
N GLY A 68 3.13 -2.92 -0.75
CA GLY A 68 3.51 -3.44 -2.06
C GLY A 68 2.91 -4.81 -2.36
N ILE A 69 2.95 -5.73 -1.38
CA ILE A 69 2.38 -7.08 -1.50
C ILE A 69 0.86 -7.02 -1.69
N THR A 70 0.16 -6.28 -0.82
CA THR A 70 -1.31 -6.21 -0.83
C THR A 70 -1.85 -5.50 -2.07
N LEU A 71 -1.21 -4.41 -2.52
CA LEU A 71 -1.53 -3.74 -3.78
C LEU A 71 -1.33 -4.67 -4.98
N SER A 72 -0.17 -5.33 -5.06
CA SER A 72 0.15 -6.22 -6.17
C SER A 72 -0.83 -7.40 -6.23
N ALA A 73 -1.13 -8.02 -5.09
CA ALA A 73 -2.09 -9.11 -5.00
C ALA A 73 -3.51 -8.64 -5.39
N GLY A 74 -3.94 -7.47 -4.92
CA GLY A 74 -5.23 -6.88 -5.27
C GLY A 74 -5.37 -6.60 -6.78
N ILE A 75 -4.33 -6.03 -7.41
CA ILE A 75 -4.31 -5.77 -8.86
C ILE A 75 -4.37 -7.08 -9.65
N VAL A 76 -3.55 -8.07 -9.29
CA VAL A 76 -3.52 -9.38 -9.95
C VAL A 76 -4.88 -10.07 -9.86
N LEU A 77 -5.50 -10.09 -8.67
CA LEU A 77 -6.84 -10.65 -8.49
C LEU A 77 -7.91 -9.86 -9.26
N GLY A 78 -7.78 -8.54 -9.35
CA GLY A 78 -8.65 -7.69 -10.16
C GLY A 78 -8.58 -8.03 -11.65
N ILE A 79 -7.36 -8.24 -12.18
CA ILE A 79 -7.13 -8.64 -13.58
C ILE A 79 -7.69 -10.04 -13.83
N ILE A 80 -7.40 -11.01 -12.95
CA ILE A 80 -7.93 -12.37 -13.06
C ILE A 80 -9.46 -12.35 -13.04
N GLY A 81 -10.06 -11.58 -12.14
CA GLY A 81 -11.52 -11.38 -12.08
C GLY A 81 -12.08 -10.80 -13.39
N ALA A 82 -11.40 -9.82 -13.97
CA ALA A 82 -11.81 -9.19 -15.23
C ALA A 82 -11.68 -10.11 -16.45
N VAL A 83 -10.63 -10.94 -16.51
CA VAL A 83 -10.40 -11.91 -17.60
C VAL A 83 -11.36 -13.10 -17.50
N THR A 84 -11.66 -13.55 -16.29
CA THR A 84 -12.53 -14.72 -16.05
C THR A 84 -14.01 -14.37 -16.05
N SER A 85 -14.38 -13.10 -15.92
CA SER A 85 -15.75 -12.64 -16.13
C SER A 85 -16.02 -12.53 -17.64
N PRO A 86 -16.88 -13.39 -18.23
CA PRO A 86 -17.24 -13.26 -19.63
C PRO A 86 -17.86 -11.89 -19.83
N ARG A 87 -17.25 -11.08 -20.69
CA ARG A 87 -17.82 -9.84 -21.18
C ARG A 87 -19.18 -10.17 -21.81
N HIS A 88 -20.27 -9.82 -21.13
CA HIS A 88 -21.59 -9.68 -21.73
C HIS A 88 -21.64 -8.38 -22.56
N THR A 89 -20.63 -8.17 -23.41
CA THR A 89 -20.50 -7.04 -24.34
C THR A 89 -20.11 -7.56 -25.73
N ALA A 90 -20.93 -8.48 -26.24
CA ALA A 90 -21.07 -8.73 -27.67
C ALA A 90 -22.54 -9.11 -27.91
N GLY A 91 -23.31 -8.19 -28.48
CA GLY A 91 -24.73 -8.36 -28.78
C GLY A 91 -25.50 -7.05 -28.66
N VAL A 92 -25.05 -6.04 -29.42
CA VAL A 92 -25.97 -5.05 -30.02
C VAL A 92 -26.75 -5.79 -31.11
#